data_AF-C3QP45-F1
#
_entry.id   AF-C3QP45-F1
#
_cell.length_a   1.000
_cell.length_b   1.000
_cell.length_c   1.000
_cell.angle_alpha   90.00
_cell.angle_beta   90.00
_cell.angle_gamma   90.00
#
_symmetry.space_group_name_H-M   'P 1'
#
loop_
_entity.id
_entity.type
_entity.pdbx_description
1 polymer ?
#
loop_
_entity_poly.entity_id
_entity_poly.type
_entity_poly.pdbx_seq_one_letter_code
_entity_poly.pdbx_strand_id
1 'polypeptide(L)'
;MDMGASITMAKGAADGGLFPAVAVIGDSTFTHSGMTGLLDCVNENASVTIVISDNETTAMTGGQDSAGTGRIEAICAGIGVDPAHIRVVTPLKKNYEEMKQIIREEIEYRGVSVIIPRRECIQTLTRKKRSK
;
A
#
# COMPACT_ATOMS: atom_id res chain seq x y z
N MET A 1 0.17 -19.70 7.09
CA MET A 1 0.77 -18.42 6.67
C MET A 1 -0.37 -17.52 6.27
N ASP A 2 -0.51 -16.36 6.92
CA ASP A 2 -1.61 -15.42 6.70
C ASP A 2 -1.22 -14.43 5.58
N MET A 3 -2.15 -14.10 4.70
CA MET A 3 -1.90 -13.22 3.55
C MET A 3 -1.69 -11.75 3.99
N GLY A 4 -2.22 -11.34 5.14
CA GLY A 4 -2.12 -9.97 5.67
C GLY A 4 -0.94 -9.70 6.62
N ALA A 5 -0.10 -10.71 6.90
CA ALA A 5 0.90 -10.63 7.97
C ALA A 5 2.03 -9.62 7.72
N SER A 6 2.18 -9.06 6.52
CA SER A 6 3.30 -8.17 6.22
C SER A 6 3.31 -6.90 7.07
N ILE A 7 2.15 -6.31 7.34
CA ILE A 7 2.05 -5.09 8.17
C ILE A 7 2.39 -5.40 9.63
N THR A 8 1.83 -6.46 10.21
CA THR A 8 2.09 -6.85 11.60
C THR A 8 3.55 -7.28 11.82
N MET A 9 4.18 -7.90 10.81
CA MET A 9 5.61 -8.22 10.85
C MET A 9 6.47 -6.97 10.80
N ALA A 10 6.13 -5.98 9.98
CA ALA A 10 6.84 -4.70 9.94
C ALA A 10 6.68 -3.92 11.25
N LYS A 11 5.48 -3.92 11.84
CA LYS A 11 5.26 -3.38 13.19
C LYS A 11 6.19 -4.03 14.21
N GLY A 12 6.20 -5.36 14.29
CA GLY A 12 7.08 -6.08 15.22
C GLY A 12 8.57 -5.81 14.97
N ALA A 13 8.98 -5.62 13.71
CA ALA A 13 10.34 -5.19 13.39
C ALA A 13 10.65 -3.78 13.92
N ALA A 14 9.74 -2.81 13.71
CA ALA A 14 9.87 -1.45 14.22
C ALA A 14 9.92 -1.41 15.75
N ASP A 15 9.04 -2.15 16.42
CA ASP A 15 8.99 -2.28 17.89
C ASP A 15 10.29 -2.91 18.43
N GLY A 16 10.90 -3.81 17.66
CA GLY A 16 12.22 -4.39 17.93
C GLY A 16 13.41 -3.47 17.64
N GLY A 17 13.18 -2.23 17.21
CA GLY A 17 14.22 -1.24 16.91
C GLY A 17 14.82 -1.33 15.50
N LEU A 18 14.27 -2.17 14.61
CA LEU A 18 14.68 -2.20 13.21
C LEU A 18 14.11 -1.01 12.46
N PHE A 19 14.97 -0.23 11.83
CA PHE A 19 14.58 0.92 11.03
C PHE A 19 15.45 1.01 9.77
N PRO A 20 14.87 1.21 8.57
CA PRO A 20 13.44 1.35 8.32
C PRO A 20 12.70 0.00 8.30
N ALA A 21 11.47 -0.03 8.81
CA ALA A 21 10.58 -1.18 8.73
C ALA A 21 9.57 -0.98 7.60
N VAL A 22 9.65 -1.81 6.55
CA VAL A 22 8.83 -1.66 5.34
C VAL A 22 7.96 -2.88 5.12
N ALA A 23 6.66 -2.67 4.93
CA ALA A 23 5.71 -3.70 4.51
C ALA A 23 5.25 -3.47 3.07
N VAL A 24 5.03 -4.55 2.33
CA VAL A 24 4.36 -4.51 1.03
C VAL A 24 3.13 -5.39 1.10
N ILE A 25 2.00 -4.90 0.58
CA ILE A 25 0.72 -5.61 0.59
C ILE A 25 -0.07 -5.26 -0.68
N GLY A 26 -0.82 -6.22 -1.22
CA GLY A 26 -1.76 -5.94 -2.32
C GLY A 26 -3.04 -5.30 -1.81
N ASP A 27 -3.70 -4.48 -2.62
CA ASP A 27 -4.98 -3.81 -2.32
C ASP A 27 -6.09 -4.75 -1.82
N SER A 28 -6.27 -5.91 -2.46
CA SER A 28 -7.30 -6.88 -2.04
C SER A 28 -6.98 -7.53 -0.70
N THR A 29 -5.70 -7.81 -0.46
CA THR A 29 -5.23 -8.38 0.81
C THR A 29 -5.28 -7.34 1.93
N PHE A 30 -4.96 -6.08 1.61
CA PHE A 30 -5.07 -4.97 2.54
C PHE A 30 -6.51 -4.83 3.05
N THR A 31 -7.48 -4.79 2.14
CA THR A 31 -8.89 -4.68 2.50
C THR A 31 -9.47 -5.95 3.14
N HIS A 32 -8.89 -7.13 2.87
CA HIS A 32 -9.34 -8.38 3.47
C HIS A 32 -8.83 -8.58 4.91
N SER A 33 -7.53 -8.37 5.14
CA SER A 33 -6.91 -8.66 6.44
C SER A 33 -5.77 -7.71 6.86
N GLY A 34 -5.41 -6.72 6.04
CA GLY A 34 -4.35 -5.77 6.36
C GLY A 34 -4.80 -4.54 7.16
N MET A 35 -6.08 -4.16 7.11
CA MET A 35 -6.58 -2.94 7.76
C MET A 35 -6.40 -2.94 9.29
N THR A 36 -6.60 -4.08 9.95
CA THR A 36 -6.41 -4.20 11.40
C THR A 36 -4.94 -4.01 11.78
N GLY A 37 -4.01 -4.56 11.00
CA GLY A 37 -2.58 -4.34 11.21
C GLY A 37 -2.17 -2.87 11.03
N LEU A 38 -2.78 -2.16 10.07
CA LEU A 38 -2.55 -0.72 9.90
C LEU A 38 -3.06 0.07 11.10
N LEU A 39 -4.23 -0.28 11.64
CA LEU A 39 -4.78 0.34 12.84
C LEU A 39 -3.84 0.20 14.04
N ASP A 40 -3.25 -0.98 14.24
CA ASP A 40 -2.28 -1.21 15.32
C ASP A 40 -1.04 -0.32 15.15
N CYS A 41 -0.52 -0.18 13.93
CA CYS A 41 0.59 0.74 13.64
C CYS A 41 0.24 2.20 13.97
N VAL A 42 -0.97 2.65 13.63
CA VAL A 42 -1.44 4.02 13.90
C VAL A 42 -1.59 4.26 15.39
N ASN A 43 -2.21 3.33 16.12
CA ASN A 43 -2.43 3.46 17.55
C ASN A 43 -1.12 3.56 18.36
N GLU A 44 -0.07 2.88 17.90
CA GLU A 44 1.24 2.89 18.56
C GLU A 44 2.24 3.87 17.92
N ASN A 45 1.82 4.61 16.90
CA ASN A 45 2.68 5.49 16.09
C ASN A 45 3.97 4.79 15.63
N ALA A 46 3.85 3.54 15.18
CA ALA A 46 4.96 2.72 14.76
C ALA A 46 5.69 3.36 13.57
N SER A 47 7.02 3.38 13.59
CA SER A 47 7.84 3.89 12.48
C SER A 47 7.90 2.87 11.33
N VAL A 48 6.84 2.82 10.54
CA VAL A 48 6.66 1.86 9.44
C VAL A 48 6.24 2.56 8.15
N THR A 49 6.80 2.09 7.03
CA THR A 49 6.37 2.49 5.69
C THR A 49 5.62 1.32 5.05
N ILE A 50 4.36 1.52 4.68
CA ILE A 50 3.49 0.48 4.13
C ILE A 50 3.22 0.79 2.66
N VAL A 51 3.63 -0.11 1.77
CA VAL A 51 3.40 0.00 0.33
C VAL A 51 2.18 -0.84 -0.04
N ILE A 52 1.09 -0.17 -0.41
CA ILE A 52 -0.15 -0.82 -0.86
C ILE A 52 -0.17 -0.82 -2.39
N SER A 53 0.12 -1.95 -3.00
CA SER A 53 0.10 -2.09 -4.46
C SER A 53 -1.34 -2.11 -4.97
N ASP A 54 -1.78 -0.99 -5.56
CA ASP A 54 -3.11 -0.83 -6.15
C ASP A 54 -3.04 -1.09 -7.67
N ASN A 55 -3.48 -2.29 -8.05
CA ASN A 55 -3.48 -2.72 -9.45
C ASN A 55 -4.80 -2.38 -10.19
N GLU A 56 -5.70 -1.62 -9.56
CA GLU A 56 -7.07 -1.31 -9.99
C GLU A 56 -7.94 -2.54 -10.34
N THR A 57 -7.49 -3.75 -9.94
CA THR A 57 -8.13 -5.03 -10.24
C THR A 57 -7.48 -6.15 -9.41
N THR A 58 -8.22 -7.22 -9.07
CA THR A 58 -7.59 -8.41 -8.48
C THR A 58 -6.89 -9.25 -9.56
N ALA A 59 -5.66 -8.87 -9.89
CA ALA A 59 -4.90 -9.48 -10.98
C ALA A 59 -4.68 -11.00 -10.80
N MET A 60 -4.51 -11.48 -9.57
CA MET A 60 -4.24 -12.90 -9.29
C MET A 60 -5.49 -13.81 -9.37
N THR A 61 -6.71 -13.28 -9.17
CA THR A 61 -7.94 -14.09 -9.10
C THR A 61 -8.87 -13.90 -10.30
N GLY A 62 -8.40 -13.23 -11.36
CA GLY A 62 -9.12 -13.16 -12.63
C GLY A 62 -9.87 -11.85 -12.90
N GLY A 63 -9.57 -10.77 -12.18
CA GLY A 63 -10.08 -9.42 -12.46
C GLY A 63 -11.42 -9.10 -11.79
N GLN A 64 -11.59 -9.53 -10.54
CA GLN A 64 -12.70 -9.06 -9.70
C GLN A 64 -12.41 -7.64 -9.22
N ASP A 65 -13.47 -6.88 -8.93
CA ASP A 65 -13.33 -5.59 -8.28
C ASP A 65 -12.82 -5.82 -6.85
N SER A 66 -11.72 -5.17 -6.52
CA SER A 66 -11.22 -5.13 -5.14
C SER A 66 -12.14 -4.22 -4.33
N ALA A 67 -12.44 -4.59 -3.08
CA ALA A 67 -13.21 -3.73 -2.17
C ALA A 67 -12.53 -2.36 -1.96
N GLY A 68 -11.23 -2.26 -2.26
CA GLY A 68 -10.42 -1.06 -2.15
C GLY A 68 -10.34 -0.20 -3.40
N THR A 69 -10.88 -0.62 -4.55
CA THR A 69 -10.74 0.13 -5.81
C THR A 69 -11.20 1.59 -5.64
N GLY A 70 -10.27 2.54 -5.84
CA GLY A 70 -10.53 3.98 -5.70
C GLY A 70 -10.83 4.46 -4.28
N ARG A 71 -10.60 3.62 -3.26
CA ARG A 71 -10.93 3.91 -1.85
C ARG A 71 -9.75 3.73 -0.89
N ILE A 72 -8.61 3.21 -1.33
CA ILE A 72 -7.46 2.90 -0.46
C ILE A 72 -7.02 4.14 0.36
N GLU A 73 -6.89 5.31 -0.27
CA GLU A 73 -6.50 6.56 0.40
C GLU A 73 -7.48 6.93 1.51
N ALA A 74 -8.78 6.86 1.21
CA ALA A 74 -9.84 7.19 2.15
C ALA A 74 -9.91 6.18 3.30
N ILE A 75 -9.63 4.90 3.03
CA ILE A 75 -9.54 3.86 4.06
C ILE A 75 -8.34 4.14 4.98
N CYS A 76 -7.15 4.43 4.42
CA CYS A 76 -5.96 4.76 5.20
C CYS A 76 -6.18 6.01 6.08
N ALA A 77 -6.74 7.08 5.51
CA ALA A 77 -7.08 8.29 6.26
C ALA A 77 -8.14 8.00 7.34
N GLY A 78 -9.17 7.19 7.03
CA GLY A 78 -10.21 6.81 7.97
C GLY A 78 -9.73 5.93 9.13
N ILE A 79 -8.66 5.17 8.92
CA ILE A 79 -7.97 4.40 9.98
C ILE A 79 -7.12 5.32 10.87
N GLY A 80 -6.73 6.50 10.39
CA GLY A 80 -6.01 7.52 11.16
C GLY A 80 -4.57 7.78 10.70
N VAL A 81 -4.18 7.31 9.50
CA VAL A 81 -2.92 7.72 8.89
C VAL A 81 -2.98 9.22 8.57
N ASP A 82 -1.92 9.95 8.90
CA ASP A 82 -1.81 11.38 8.55
C ASP A 82 -1.93 11.54 7.03
N PRO A 83 -2.90 12.31 6.50
CA PRO A 83 -3.05 12.56 5.07
C PRO A 83 -1.78 13.09 4.39
N ALA A 84 -0.89 13.77 5.12
CA ALA A 84 0.40 14.23 4.59
C ALA A 84 1.34 13.06 4.24
N HIS A 85 1.17 11.89 4.87
CA HIS A 85 1.96 10.68 4.70
C HIS A 85 1.21 9.57 3.95
N ILE A 86 0.14 9.93 3.23
CA ILE A 86 -0.52 9.06 2.25
C ILE A 86 -0.07 9.52 0.85
N ARG A 87 0.85 8.77 0.24
CA ARG A 87 1.48 9.12 -1.03
C ARG A 87 1.01 8.22 -2.16
N VAL A 88 0.19 8.77 -3.06
CA VAL A 88 -0.21 8.06 -4.29
C VAL A 88 0.81 8.36 -5.39
N VAL A 89 1.36 7.32 -6.01
CA VAL A 89 2.33 7.45 -7.10
C VAL A 89 1.92 6.63 -8.31
N THR A 90 2.21 7.12 -9.52
CA THR A 90 1.98 6.35 -10.76
C THR A 90 3.31 5.73 -11.23
N PRO A 91 3.47 4.39 -11.21
CA PRO A 91 4.72 3.71 -11.56
C PRO A 91 4.92 3.67 -13.08
N LEU A 92 5.35 4.80 -13.63
CA LEU A 92 5.74 4.99 -15.03
C LEU A 92 7.21 5.41 -15.12
N LYS A 93 7.90 5.03 -16.19
CA LYS A 93 9.33 5.37 -16.39
C LYS A 93 9.59 6.87 -16.31
N LYS A 94 8.65 7.70 -16.79
CA LYS A 94 8.72 9.17 -16.70
C LYS A 94 8.63 9.74 -15.28
N ASN A 95 8.05 8.98 -14.34
CA ASN A 95 7.87 9.39 -12.95
C ASN A 95 8.92 8.74 -12.02
N TYR A 96 9.96 8.11 -12.58
CA TYR A 96 10.92 7.33 -11.80
C TYR A 96 11.65 8.17 -10.74
N GLU A 97 12.12 9.37 -11.09
CA GLU A 97 12.83 10.24 -10.15
C GLU A 97 11.90 10.76 -9.03
N GLU A 98 10.68 11.15 -9.37
CA GLU A 98 9.65 11.57 -8.40
C GLU A 98 9.33 10.43 -7.42
N MET A 99 9.05 9.23 -7.93
CA MET A 99 8.75 8.07 -7.10
C MET A 99 9.92 7.69 -6.19
N LYS A 100 11.14 7.76 -6.69
CA LYS A 100 12.36 7.51 -5.92
C LYS A 100 12.55 8.52 -4.79
N GLN A 101 12.22 9.78 -5.04
CA GLN A 101 12.27 10.83 -4.03
C GLN A 101 11.23 10.59 -2.93
N ILE A 102 9.97 10.37 -3.31
CA ILE A 102 8.86 10.09 -2.38
C ILE A 102 9.18 8.86 -1.51
N ILE A 103 9.65 7.78 -2.11
CA ILE A 103 9.98 6.55 -1.37
C ILE A 103 11.09 6.83 -0.34
N ARG A 104 12.10 7.64 -0.67
CA ARG A 104 13.16 7.99 0.28
C ARG A 104 12.64 8.82 1.45
N GLU A 105 11.86 9.85 1.16
CA GLU A 105 11.27 10.73 2.18
C GLU A 105 10.40 9.93 3.16
N GLU A 106 9.55 9.05 2.64
CA GLU A 106 8.63 8.25 3.45
C GLU A 106 9.28 7.07 4.19
N ILE A 107 10.42 6.55 3.70
CA ILE A 107 11.23 5.55 4.41
C ILE A 107 11.99 6.18 5.59
N GLU A 108 12.39 7.46 5.47
CA GLU A 108 13.08 8.19 6.53
C GLU A 108 12.11 8.80 7.56
N TYR A 109 10.82 8.89 7.24
CA TYR A 109 9.81 9.39 8.15
C TYR A 109 9.65 8.50 9.39
N ARG A 110 9.60 9.14 10.56
CA ARG A 110 9.40 8.47 11.85
C ARG A 110 7.93 8.56 12.27
N GLY A 111 7.16 7.61 11.77
CA GLY A 111 5.74 7.42 12.05
C GLY A 111 5.15 6.47 11.01
N VAL A 112 3.83 6.39 10.97
CA VAL A 112 3.15 5.56 9.96
C VAL A 112 3.09 6.32 8.63
N SER A 113 3.68 5.73 7.59
CA SER A 113 3.60 6.21 6.22
C SER A 113 2.98 5.16 5.29
N VAL A 114 2.19 5.61 4.32
CA VAL A 114 1.56 4.76 3.32
C VAL A 114 1.90 5.26 1.91
N ILE A 115 2.47 4.37 1.09
CA ILE A 115 2.74 4.63 -0.34
C ILE A 115 1.82 3.74 -1.18
N ILE A 116 1.07 4.34 -2.10
CA ILE A 116 0.10 3.67 -2.95
C ILE A 116 0.55 3.82 -4.41
N PRO A 117 1.41 2.92 -4.92
CA PRO A 117 1.66 2.84 -6.34
C PRO A 117 0.39 2.34 -7.06
N ARG A 118 -0.26 3.23 -7.81
CA ARG A 118 -1.49 2.95 -8.55
C ARG A 118 -1.23 2.74 -10.03
N ARG A 119 -1.60 1.57 -10.57
CA ARG A 119 -1.57 1.30 -12.01
C ARG A 119 -2.50 0.17 -12.43
N GLU A 120 -3.31 0.41 -13.46
CA GLU A 120 -4.13 -0.64 -14.07
C GLU A 120 -3.26 -1.82 -14.55
N CYS A 121 -3.65 -3.04 -14.15
CA CYS A 121 -2.95 -4.25 -14.56
C CYS A 121 -2.96 -4.43 -16.09
N ILE A 122 -1.79 -4.71 -16.68
CA ILE A 122 -1.61 -4.93 -18.12
C ILE A 122 -2.50 -6.05 -18.66
N GLN A 123 -2.77 -7.09 -17.87
CA GLN A 123 -3.64 -8.20 -18.26
C GLN A 123 -5.11 -7.75 -18.41
N THR A 124 -5.59 -6.92 -17.49
CA THR A 124 -6.95 -6.34 -17.55
C THR A 124 -7.07 -5.36 -18.70
N LEU A 125 -6.07 -4.51 -18.92
CA LEU A 125 -5.97 -3.65 -20.11
C LEU A 125 -6.02 -4.46 -21.42
N THR A 126 -5.33 -5.59 -21.48
CA THR A 126 -5.30 -6.46 -22.66
C THR A 126 -6.63 -7.17 -22.89
N ARG A 127 -7.32 -7.61 -21.82
CA ARG A 127 -8.67 -8.18 -21.91
C ARG A 127 -9.70 -7.15 -22.38
N LYS A 128 -9.68 -5.92 -21.85
CA LYS A 128 -10.55 -4.82 -22.32
C LYS A 128 -10.33 -4.49 -23.79
N LYS A 129 -9.08 -4.53 -24.27
CA LYS A 129 -8.74 -4.32 -25.70
C LYS A 129 -9.20 -5.46 -26.62
N ARG A 130 -9.29 -6.70 -26.14
CA ARG A 130 -9.81 -7.86 -26.90
C ARG A 130 -11.33 -7.93 -26.93
N SER A 131 -12.01 -7.26 -26.01
CA SER A 131 -13.47 -7.19 -25.89
C SER A 131 -14.10 -6.04 -26.70
N LYS A 132 -13.28 -5.21 -27.36
CA LYS A 132 -13.69 -4.18 -28.31
C LYS A 132 -13.33 -4.63 -29.72
#